data_AF-A0A9W9T9Y4-F1
#
_entry.id   AF-A0A9W9T9Y4-F1
#
_cell.length_a   1.000
_cell.length_b   1.000
_cell.length_c   1.000
_cell.angle_alpha   90.00
_cell.angle_beta   90.00
_cell.angle_gamma   90.00
#
_symmetry.space_group_name_H-M   'P 1'
#
loop_
_entity.id
_entity.type
_entity.pdbx_description
1 polymer ?
#
loop_
_entity_poly.entity_id
_entity_poly.type
_entity_poly.pdbx_seq_one_letter_code
_entity_poly.pdbx_strand_id
1 'polypeptide(L)'
;MAALMRCGYRSATEFRFNEEQKEAIIRTAAYHRKDYSLAGIWFSRREHNDIHPSIATPFQRSSSVGLGFLGRLPLELLLDTLYLLDMYSLFKFRQINLRARQVVDSLSQYNKVVSHGLNLFCGLLRTRIAIEITLFDFFEALCTKECFLCGEFGGFISILAWKRCCHKCLQVSPETQVRTLASVRKHLHMTEAELGQLKSFKTLPGIYSMNETVHNSRITIVSLDQAILACRRKSPTTQQIRIGRAGQNRKFNFLASCALPYYDKLTGRVEHGISCAGCPLAIQKGIFGTWDVRLGQEARDKVYAQEGFLDHFRWCEQAQLLWRSSDEGKKQPPELTWDALNGGRFRRRE
;
A
#
# COMPACT_ATOMS: atom_id res chain seq x y z
N MET A 1 -5.11 -28.55 19.67
CA MET A 1 -5.23 -27.52 20.73
C MET A 1 -6.24 -26.47 20.29
N ALA A 2 -7.51 -26.74 20.57
CA ALA A 2 -8.64 -25.94 20.13
C ALA A 2 -8.51 -24.51 20.67
N ALA A 3 -8.63 -23.53 19.78
CA ALA A 3 -8.78 -22.14 20.14
C ALA A 3 -9.96 -22.05 21.13
N LEU A 4 -9.66 -21.72 22.39
CA LEU A 4 -10.65 -21.27 23.35
C LEU A 4 -11.56 -20.28 22.62
N MET A 5 -12.83 -20.66 22.41
CA MET A 5 -13.86 -19.76 21.93
C MET A 5 -13.85 -18.55 22.86
N ARG A 6 -13.31 -17.43 22.38
CA ARG A 6 -13.21 -16.21 23.17
C ARG A 6 -14.59 -15.58 23.19
N CYS A 7 -15.34 -15.91 24.24
CA CYS A 7 -16.66 -15.40 24.52
C CYS A 7 -16.69 -13.88 24.27
N GLY A 8 -17.62 -13.40 23.44
CA GLY A 8 -17.78 -11.98 23.13
C GLY A 8 -17.06 -11.49 21.87
N TYR A 9 -16.01 -12.16 21.38
CA TYR A 9 -15.29 -11.73 20.16
C TYR A 9 -15.70 -12.53 18.93
N ARG A 10 -15.69 -13.87 19.06
CA ARG A 10 -16.15 -14.78 18.01
C ARG A 10 -17.56 -15.24 18.34
N SER A 11 -18.50 -15.04 17.43
CA SER A 11 -19.89 -15.49 17.61
C SER A 11 -19.95 -17.02 17.75
N ALA A 12 -20.88 -17.50 18.58
CA ALA A 12 -21.10 -18.93 18.79
C ALA A 12 -21.58 -19.64 17.52
N THR A 13 -22.36 -18.94 16.69
CA THR A 13 -22.87 -19.43 15.41
C THR A 13 -22.46 -18.49 14.28
N GLU A 14 -22.36 -19.05 13.07
CA GLU A 14 -22.15 -18.28 11.85
C GLU A 14 -23.36 -17.37 11.58
N PHE A 15 -23.11 -16.09 11.34
CA PHE A 15 -24.15 -15.15 10.90
C PHE A 15 -24.39 -15.31 9.40
N ARG A 16 -25.65 -15.54 9.02
CA ARG A 16 -26.07 -15.65 7.61
C ARG A 16 -26.68 -14.34 7.13
N PHE A 17 -26.26 -13.88 5.97
CA PHE A 17 -26.79 -12.71 5.28
C PHE A 17 -26.94 -13.00 3.79
N ASN A 18 -27.84 -12.28 3.14
CA ASN A 18 -28.09 -12.40 1.70
C ASN A 18 -27.16 -11.47 0.90
N GLU A 19 -27.06 -11.69 -0.41
CA GLU A 19 -26.24 -10.87 -1.32
C GLU A 19 -26.59 -9.37 -1.25
N GLU A 20 -27.89 -9.06 -1.16
CA GLU A 20 -28.41 -7.68 -1.07
C GLU A 20 -27.95 -6.94 0.19
N GLN A 21 -27.63 -7.68 1.26
CA GLN A 21 -27.20 -7.10 2.53
C GLN A 21 -25.70 -6.81 2.58
N LYS A 22 -24.89 -7.35 1.66
CA LYS A 22 -23.42 -7.23 1.69
C LYS A 22 -22.93 -5.78 1.76
N GLU A 23 -23.42 -4.93 0.87
CA GLU A 23 -23.02 -3.52 0.82
C GLU A 23 -23.48 -2.77 2.07
N ALA A 24 -24.66 -3.07 2.59
CA ALA A 24 -25.16 -2.46 3.83
C ALA A 24 -24.30 -2.87 5.04
N ILE A 25 -23.93 -4.15 5.13
CA ILE A 25 -23.04 -4.66 6.17
C ILE A 25 -21.68 -3.98 6.11
N ILE A 26 -21.08 -3.87 4.92
CA ILE A 26 -19.78 -3.19 4.73
C ILE A 26 -19.87 -1.73 5.18
N ARG A 27 -20.91 -0.99 4.76
CA ARG A 27 -21.07 0.42 5.16
C ARG A 27 -21.25 0.61 6.67
N THR A 28 -21.92 -0.32 7.34
CA THR A 28 -22.29 -0.19 8.75
C THR A 28 -21.21 -0.72 9.70
N ALA A 29 -20.60 -1.85 9.36
CA ALA A 29 -19.73 -2.62 10.26
C ALA A 29 -18.26 -2.65 9.82
N ALA A 30 -17.94 -2.03 8.69
CA ALA A 30 -16.56 -1.81 8.24
C ALA A 30 -16.25 -0.32 8.16
N TYR A 31 -14.97 0.01 8.10
CA TYR A 31 -14.50 1.36 7.84
C TYR A 31 -13.16 1.35 7.12
N HIS A 32 -12.87 2.42 6.39
CA HIS A 32 -11.57 2.58 5.75
C HIS A 32 -10.58 3.23 6.72
N ARG A 33 -9.43 2.57 6.95
CA ARG A 33 -8.28 3.08 7.71
C ARG A 33 -7.51 4.10 6.87
N LYS A 34 -8.03 5.33 6.79
CA LYS A 34 -7.41 6.44 6.07
C LYS A 34 -6.01 6.75 6.60
N ASP A 35 -5.79 6.59 7.91
CA ASP A 35 -4.48 6.77 8.55
C ASP A 35 -3.38 5.86 7.96
N TYR A 36 -3.72 4.63 7.57
CA TYR A 36 -2.74 3.70 6.98
C TYR A 36 -2.18 4.23 5.66
N SER A 37 -3.05 4.84 4.84
CA SER A 37 -2.63 5.44 3.57
C SER A 37 -1.62 6.58 3.75
N LEU A 38 -1.62 7.20 4.94
CA LEU A 38 -0.75 8.31 5.34
C LEU A 38 0.51 7.85 6.11
N ALA A 39 0.69 6.54 6.32
CA ALA A 39 1.82 6.01 7.06
C ALA A 39 3.08 5.88 6.20
N GLY A 40 2.94 5.65 4.89
CA GLY A 40 4.04 5.55 3.92
C GLY A 40 4.39 6.88 3.25
N ILE A 41 4.94 6.83 2.04
CA ILE A 41 5.04 7.99 1.14
C ILE A 41 3.64 8.36 0.69
N TRP A 42 3.25 9.60 0.95
CA TRP A 42 2.01 10.20 0.50
C TRP A 42 2.24 11.69 0.28
N PHE A 43 1.31 12.32 -0.43
CA PHE A 43 1.35 13.75 -0.71
C PHE A 43 -0.02 14.33 -0.45
N SER A 44 -0.04 15.59 -0.01
CA SER A 44 -1.29 16.33 0.15
C SER A 44 -2.01 16.43 -1.18
N ARG A 45 -3.35 16.36 -1.18
CA ARG A 45 -4.12 16.62 -2.40
C ARG A 45 -3.75 17.97 -3.00
N ARG A 46 -3.52 18.98 -2.15
CA ARG A 46 -3.14 20.32 -2.61
C ARG A 46 -1.83 20.33 -3.39
N GLU A 47 -0.85 19.51 -3.02
CA GLU A 47 0.42 19.40 -3.76
C GLU A 47 0.25 18.80 -5.17
N HIS A 48 -0.81 18.00 -5.36
CA HIS A 48 -1.03 17.26 -6.59
C HIS A 48 -2.18 17.78 -7.45
N ASN A 49 -3.09 18.59 -6.91
CA ASN A 49 -4.27 19.08 -7.61
C ASN A 49 -3.91 19.82 -8.90
N ASP A 50 -2.88 20.66 -8.88
CA ASP A 50 -2.49 21.46 -10.05
C ASP A 50 -1.82 20.61 -11.14
N ILE A 51 -1.17 19.51 -10.75
CA ILE A 51 -0.47 18.62 -11.69
C ILE A 51 -1.34 17.45 -12.16
N HIS A 52 -2.40 17.10 -11.41
CA HIS A 52 -3.24 15.94 -11.71
C HIS A 52 -3.84 16.01 -13.12
N PRO A 53 -4.48 17.11 -13.57
CA PRO A 53 -4.94 17.22 -14.95
C PRO A 53 -3.78 17.10 -15.95
N SER A 54 -2.64 17.72 -15.65
CA SER A 54 -1.47 17.66 -16.52
C SER A 54 -0.90 16.25 -16.66
N ILE A 55 -1.10 15.35 -15.70
CA ILE A 55 -0.62 13.95 -15.75
C ILE A 55 -1.71 13.01 -16.27
N ALA A 56 -2.96 13.24 -15.91
CA ALA A 56 -4.07 12.31 -16.13
C ALA A 56 -4.89 12.58 -17.40
N THR A 57 -4.80 13.78 -17.99
CA THR A 57 -5.63 14.13 -19.15
C THR A 57 -4.84 14.64 -20.34
N PRO A 58 -5.32 14.33 -21.57
CA PRO A 58 -4.82 14.96 -22.77
C PRO A 58 -5.27 16.42 -22.79
N PHE A 59 -4.46 17.28 -23.41
CA PHE A 59 -4.91 18.64 -23.68
C PHE A 59 -5.94 18.61 -24.81
N GLN A 60 -7.04 19.36 -24.65
CA GLN A 60 -8.10 19.51 -25.65
C GLN A 60 -7.61 20.40 -26.82
N ARG A 61 -6.61 19.92 -27.56
CA ARG A 61 -6.04 20.58 -28.73
C ARG A 61 -5.73 19.54 -29.81
N SER A 62 -6.03 19.87 -31.06
CA SER A 62 -5.63 19.06 -32.21
C SER A 62 -4.11 19.09 -32.38
N SER A 63 -3.49 17.93 -32.60
CA SER A 63 -2.07 17.86 -32.94
C SER A 63 -1.87 18.10 -34.42
N SER A 64 -1.05 19.08 -34.80
CA SER A 64 -0.62 19.30 -36.19
C SER A 64 0.62 18.48 -36.55
N VAL A 65 1.29 17.88 -35.57
CA VAL A 65 2.54 17.12 -35.72
C VAL A 65 2.34 15.68 -35.25
N GLY A 66 2.87 14.73 -36.02
CA GLY A 66 2.86 13.29 -35.71
C GLY A 66 3.98 12.86 -34.75
N LEU A 67 4.20 11.54 -34.64
CA LEU A 67 5.30 10.96 -33.85
C LEU A 67 6.61 10.82 -34.64
N GLY A 68 6.70 11.40 -35.84
CA GLY A 68 7.85 11.20 -36.74
C GLY A 68 8.04 9.72 -37.10
N PHE A 69 9.28 9.22 -37.00
CA PHE A 69 9.61 7.83 -37.30
C PHE A 69 8.89 6.82 -36.40
N LEU A 70 8.64 7.15 -35.13
CA LEU A 70 7.87 6.29 -34.22
C LEU A 70 6.43 6.09 -34.69
N GLY A 71 5.87 7.07 -35.43
CA GLY A 71 4.54 6.98 -36.01
C GLY A 71 4.44 6.02 -37.20
N ARG A 72 5.56 5.43 -37.65
CA ARG A 72 5.58 4.41 -38.71
C ARG A 72 5.40 2.99 -38.16
N LEU A 73 5.51 2.80 -36.85
CA LEU A 73 5.24 1.52 -36.22
C LEU A 73 3.75 1.18 -36.33
N PRO A 74 3.38 -0.10 -36.56
CA PRO A 74 2.04 -0.60 -36.28
C PRO A 74 1.58 -0.17 -34.89
N LEU A 75 0.30 0.14 -34.76
CA LEU A 75 -0.27 0.68 -33.52
C LEU A 75 0.00 -0.24 -32.33
N GLU A 76 -0.13 -1.55 -32.55
CA GLU A 76 0.09 -2.59 -31.56
C GLU A 76 1.52 -2.54 -31.02
N LEU A 77 2.51 -2.51 -31.92
CA LEU A 77 3.93 -2.45 -31.55
C LEU A 77 4.27 -1.14 -30.82
N LEU A 78 3.66 -0.03 -31.22
CA LEU A 78 3.84 1.25 -30.53
C LEU A 78 3.29 1.17 -29.10
N LEU A 79 2.06 0.68 -28.93
CA LEU A 79 1.42 0.57 -27.61
C LEU A 79 2.15 -0.43 -26.71
N ASP A 80 2.58 -1.57 -27.23
CA ASP A 80 3.37 -2.56 -26.49
C ASP A 80 4.72 -1.99 -26.05
N THR A 81 5.40 -1.24 -26.94
CA THR A 81 6.65 -0.56 -26.59
C THR A 81 6.42 0.41 -25.43
N LEU A 82 5.38 1.24 -25.50
CA LEU A 82 5.05 2.19 -24.43
C LEU A 82 4.64 1.50 -23.14
N TYR A 83 4.01 0.33 -23.22
CA TYR A 83 3.61 -0.46 -22.05
C TYR A 83 4.82 -1.05 -21.29
N LEU A 84 5.90 -1.33 -22.01
CA LEU A 84 7.17 -1.82 -21.46
C LEU A 84 8.15 -0.69 -21.08
N LEU A 85 7.84 0.57 -21.39
CA LEU A 85 8.68 1.69 -20.95
C LEU A 85 8.61 1.86 -19.43
N ASP A 86 9.75 2.26 -18.87
CA ASP A 86 9.81 2.72 -17.50
C ASP A 86 8.97 4.00 -17.28
N MET A 87 8.45 4.16 -16.07
CA MET A 87 7.53 5.26 -15.74
C MET A 87 8.19 6.63 -15.92
N TYR A 88 9.52 6.75 -15.82
CA TYR A 88 10.22 8.00 -16.09
C TYR A 88 10.28 8.32 -17.59
N SER A 89 10.72 7.37 -18.40
CA SER A 89 10.77 7.50 -19.87
C SER A 89 9.38 7.73 -20.45
N LEU A 90 8.36 7.03 -19.96
CA LEU A 90 6.97 7.24 -20.36
C LEU A 90 6.48 8.65 -20.01
N PHE A 91 6.79 9.12 -18.79
CA PHE A 91 6.46 10.49 -18.36
C PHE A 91 7.13 11.55 -19.25
N LYS A 92 8.40 11.35 -19.63
CA LYS A 92 9.13 12.26 -20.52
C LYS A 92 8.62 12.19 -21.95
N PHE A 93 8.32 10.99 -22.46
CA PHE A 93 7.73 10.80 -23.79
C PHE A 93 6.41 11.54 -23.93
N ARG A 94 5.54 11.46 -22.91
CA ARG A 94 4.27 12.18 -22.83
C ARG A 94 4.40 13.71 -22.93
N GLN A 95 5.59 14.25 -22.66
CA GLN A 95 5.88 15.69 -22.72
C GLN A 95 6.48 16.16 -24.06
N ILE A 96 6.80 15.25 -24.98
CA ILE A 96 7.47 15.59 -26.25
C ILE A 96 6.56 16.45 -27.14
N ASN A 97 5.32 16.02 -27.37
CA ASN A 97 4.33 16.76 -28.15
C ASN A 97 2.90 16.30 -27.81
N LEU A 98 1.89 16.97 -28.40
CA LEU A 98 0.49 16.65 -28.18
C LEU A 98 0.12 15.22 -28.63
N ARG A 99 0.72 14.72 -29.72
CA ARG A 99 0.44 13.37 -30.21
C ARG A 99 0.98 12.30 -29.26
N ALA A 100 2.21 12.45 -28.76
CA ALA A 100 2.80 11.54 -27.78
C ALA A 100 1.96 11.48 -26.51
N ARG A 101 1.46 12.63 -26.06
CA ARG A 101 0.49 12.72 -24.96
C ARG A 101 -0.77 11.91 -25.22
N GLN A 102 -1.42 12.14 -26.35
CA GLN A 102 -2.64 11.43 -26.74
C GLN A 102 -2.44 9.91 -26.83
N VAL A 103 -1.30 9.46 -27.36
CA VAL A 103 -1.01 8.03 -27.48
C VAL A 103 -0.78 7.39 -26.11
N VAL A 104 -0.02 8.01 -25.21
CA VAL A 104 0.13 7.51 -23.84
C VAL A 104 -1.22 7.50 -23.12
N ASP A 105 -2.03 8.55 -23.29
CA ASP A 105 -3.36 8.64 -22.67
C ASP A 105 -4.37 7.63 -23.26
N SER A 106 -4.09 7.04 -24.44
CA SER A 106 -4.91 5.96 -24.99
C SER A 106 -4.68 4.62 -24.30
N LEU A 107 -3.56 4.46 -23.56
CA LEU A 107 -3.28 3.26 -22.78
C LEU A 107 -4.18 3.22 -21.54
N SER A 108 -5.09 2.25 -21.49
CA SER A 108 -5.98 2.08 -20.33
C SER A 108 -5.19 1.85 -19.04
N GLN A 109 -4.08 1.10 -19.11
CA GLN A 109 -3.18 0.80 -18.01
C GLN A 109 -2.57 2.07 -17.41
N TYR A 110 -2.11 3.00 -18.27
CA TYR A 110 -1.60 4.30 -17.82
C TYR A 110 -2.67 5.08 -17.06
N ASN A 111 -3.88 5.16 -17.62
CA ASN A 111 -4.99 5.86 -16.98
C ASN A 111 -5.33 5.27 -15.60
N LYS A 112 -5.35 3.94 -15.45
CA LYS A 112 -5.63 3.30 -14.16
C LYS A 112 -4.50 3.55 -13.15
N VAL A 113 -3.25 3.47 -13.59
CA VAL A 113 -2.08 3.77 -12.75
C VAL A 113 -2.10 5.20 -12.26
N VAL A 114 -2.38 6.18 -13.12
CA VAL A 114 -2.46 7.59 -12.72
C VAL A 114 -3.67 7.83 -11.82
N SER A 115 -4.84 7.27 -12.15
CA SER A 115 -6.08 7.52 -11.40
C SER A 115 -6.06 6.92 -9.99
N HIS A 116 -5.42 5.76 -9.81
CA HIS A 116 -5.47 5.00 -8.55
C HIS A 116 -4.12 4.91 -7.82
N GLY A 117 -3.02 5.22 -8.50
CA GLY A 117 -1.64 5.09 -8.00
C GLY A 117 -0.84 6.38 -8.01
N LEU A 118 -1.46 7.56 -8.14
CA LEU A 118 -0.74 8.84 -8.29
C LEU A 118 0.31 9.10 -7.20
N ASN A 119 0.01 8.80 -5.94
CA ASN A 119 0.96 8.98 -4.84
C ASN A 119 2.22 8.13 -5.04
N LEU A 120 2.06 6.88 -5.46
CA LEU A 120 3.20 6.01 -5.76
C LEU A 120 3.95 6.52 -6.99
N PHE A 121 3.25 6.93 -8.04
CA PHE A 121 3.88 7.48 -9.25
C PHE A 121 4.74 8.71 -8.95
N CYS A 122 4.18 9.70 -8.23
CA CYS A 122 4.91 10.88 -7.79
C CYS A 122 6.06 10.53 -6.85
N GLY A 123 5.86 9.54 -5.97
CA GLY A 123 6.90 8.99 -5.10
C GLY A 123 8.08 8.44 -5.89
N LEU A 124 7.82 7.64 -6.93
CA LEU A 124 8.83 7.07 -7.81
C LEU A 124 9.63 8.15 -8.56
N LEU A 125 8.96 9.18 -9.07
CA LEU A 125 9.63 10.31 -9.75
C LEU A 125 10.50 11.11 -8.78
N ARG A 126 9.97 11.46 -7.59
CA ARG A 126 10.68 12.28 -6.58
C ARG A 126 11.84 11.53 -5.91
N THR A 127 11.79 10.20 -5.88
CA THR A 127 12.87 9.32 -5.39
C THR A 127 13.84 8.87 -6.49
N ARG A 128 13.51 9.15 -7.75
CA ARG A 128 14.27 8.74 -8.96
C ARG A 128 14.33 7.23 -9.20
N ILE A 129 13.39 6.45 -8.63
CA ILE A 129 13.26 5.00 -8.86
C ILE A 129 12.36 4.71 -10.08
N ALA A 130 11.66 5.71 -10.61
CA ALA A 130 10.75 5.54 -11.76
C ALA A 130 11.42 4.94 -13.02
N ILE A 131 12.75 5.00 -13.14
CA ILE A 131 13.50 4.39 -14.25
C ILE A 131 13.57 2.85 -14.18
N GLU A 132 13.34 2.28 -13.00
CA GLU A 132 13.44 0.83 -12.79
C GLU A 132 12.09 0.11 -12.90
N ILE A 133 11.00 0.86 -13.02
CA ILE A 133 9.64 0.32 -12.94
C ILE A 133 8.93 0.62 -14.25
N THR A 134 8.51 -0.42 -14.97
CA THR A 134 7.72 -0.28 -16.20
C THR A 134 6.26 0.03 -15.92
N LEU A 135 5.53 0.53 -16.92
CA LEU A 135 4.08 0.65 -16.84
C LEU A 135 3.42 -0.72 -16.63
N PHE A 136 3.95 -1.77 -17.26
CA PHE A 136 3.57 -3.16 -17.00
C PHE A 136 3.71 -3.53 -15.52
N ASP A 137 4.90 -3.36 -14.93
CA ASP A 137 5.17 -3.74 -13.54
C ASP A 137 4.27 -3.00 -12.55
N PHE A 138 3.97 -1.73 -12.85
CA PHE A 138 3.08 -0.93 -12.00
C PHE A 138 1.63 -1.35 -12.16
N PHE A 139 1.15 -1.58 -13.39
CA PHE A 139 -0.20 -2.05 -13.60
C PHE A 139 -0.43 -3.44 -12.98
N GLU A 140 0.54 -4.35 -13.09
CA GLU A 140 0.49 -5.66 -12.43
C GLU A 140 0.46 -5.54 -10.90
N ALA A 141 1.28 -4.66 -10.33
CA ALA A 141 1.23 -4.38 -8.90
C ALA A 141 -0.12 -3.78 -8.48
N LEU A 142 -0.73 -2.90 -9.29
CA LEU A 142 -2.06 -2.34 -9.02
C LEU A 142 -3.14 -3.44 -9.05
N CYS A 143 -2.98 -4.43 -9.93
CA CYS A 143 -3.93 -5.54 -10.10
C CYS A 143 -3.62 -6.78 -9.24
N THR A 144 -2.63 -6.71 -8.35
CA THR A 144 -2.38 -7.78 -7.38
C THR A 144 -3.17 -7.47 -6.11
N LYS A 145 -3.99 -8.40 -5.62
CA LYS A 145 -4.79 -8.22 -4.39
C LYS A 145 -3.98 -8.55 -3.13
N GLU A 146 -3.14 -9.56 -3.24
CA GLU A 146 -2.58 -10.27 -2.10
C GLU A 146 -1.20 -9.73 -1.69
N CYS A 147 -0.92 -9.89 -0.41
CA CYS A 147 0.38 -9.65 0.19
C CYS A 147 1.31 -10.80 -0.19
N PHE A 148 2.50 -10.46 -0.71
CA PHE A 148 3.47 -11.44 -1.16
C PHE A 148 3.98 -12.41 -0.07
N LEU A 149 3.77 -12.07 1.20
CA LEU A 149 4.27 -12.83 2.36
C LEU A 149 3.20 -13.70 3.03
N CYS A 150 1.94 -13.26 3.04
CA CYS A 150 0.90 -13.93 3.82
C CYS A 150 -0.41 -14.19 3.05
N GLY A 151 -0.53 -13.78 1.79
CA GLY A 151 -1.75 -13.94 0.98
C GLY A 151 -2.89 -12.98 1.33
N GLU A 152 -2.82 -12.29 2.47
CA GLU A 152 -3.83 -11.33 2.92
C GLU A 152 -3.85 -10.06 2.07
N PHE A 153 -4.86 -9.20 2.23
CA PHE A 153 -4.94 -7.96 1.45
C PHE A 153 -3.67 -7.07 1.57
N GLY A 154 -3.00 -6.83 0.45
CA GLY A 154 -1.76 -6.09 0.37
C GLY A 154 -1.97 -4.59 0.14
N GLY A 155 -2.36 -3.83 1.15
CA GLY A 155 -2.67 -2.39 1.00
C GLY A 155 -1.48 -1.45 0.73
N PHE A 156 -0.26 -1.95 0.79
CA PHE A 156 0.96 -1.19 0.52
C PHE A 156 1.80 -1.84 -0.58
N ILE A 157 2.67 -1.05 -1.21
CA ILE A 157 3.81 -1.56 -1.96
C ILE A 157 5.11 -1.27 -1.22
N SER A 158 6.02 -2.24 -1.15
CA SER A 158 7.42 -2.00 -0.80
C SER A 158 8.16 -1.58 -2.06
N ILE A 159 8.66 -0.33 -2.11
CA ILE A 159 9.25 0.26 -3.33
C ILE A 159 10.56 -0.43 -3.71
N LEU A 160 11.39 -0.80 -2.72
CA LEU A 160 12.68 -1.45 -2.97
C LEU A 160 12.52 -2.91 -3.42
N ALA A 161 11.55 -3.64 -2.85
CA ALA A 161 11.27 -5.02 -3.25
C ALA A 161 10.34 -5.11 -4.48
N TRP A 162 9.62 -4.02 -4.79
CA TRP A 162 8.51 -3.97 -5.75
C TRP A 162 7.48 -5.08 -5.54
N LYS A 163 7.03 -5.25 -4.28
CA LYS A 163 6.03 -6.26 -3.88
C LYS A 163 4.95 -5.66 -3.01
N ARG A 164 3.71 -6.12 -3.18
CA ARG A 164 2.57 -5.73 -2.35
C ARG A 164 2.62 -6.36 -0.97
N CYS A 165 2.37 -5.59 0.06
CA CYS A 165 2.48 -6.02 1.44
C CYS A 165 1.30 -5.52 2.29
N CYS A 166 0.85 -6.33 3.24
CA CYS A 166 -0.10 -5.88 4.26
C CYS A 166 0.62 -5.06 5.34
N HIS A 167 -0.12 -4.30 6.14
CA HIS A 167 0.46 -3.45 7.19
C HIS A 167 1.34 -4.24 8.18
N LYS A 168 0.85 -5.40 8.65
CA LYS A 168 1.56 -6.27 9.59
C LYS A 168 2.89 -6.73 9.03
N CYS A 169 2.88 -7.32 7.83
CA CYS A 169 4.10 -7.81 7.19
C CYS A 169 5.08 -6.66 6.89
N LEU A 170 4.60 -5.51 6.41
CA LEU A 170 5.45 -4.33 6.20
C LEU A 170 6.14 -3.88 7.50
N GLN A 171 5.50 -4.07 8.65
CA GLN A 171 6.04 -3.66 9.94
C GLN A 171 7.05 -4.66 10.53
N VAL A 172 6.85 -5.97 10.33
CA VAL A 172 7.60 -7.01 11.06
C VAL A 172 8.44 -7.94 10.20
N SER A 173 8.14 -8.09 8.92
CA SER A 173 8.75 -9.13 8.09
C SER A 173 10.17 -8.74 7.67
N PRO A 174 11.16 -9.66 7.81
CA PRO A 174 12.54 -9.47 7.34
C PRO A 174 12.65 -8.97 5.90
N GLU A 175 11.83 -9.53 5.02
CA GLU A 175 11.80 -9.29 3.57
C GLU A 175 11.43 -7.86 3.18
N THR A 176 10.84 -7.11 4.11
CA THR A 176 10.48 -5.70 3.92
C THR A 176 11.40 -4.75 4.67
N GLN A 177 12.43 -5.27 5.35
CA GLN A 177 13.30 -4.45 6.18
C GLN A 177 14.15 -3.51 5.35
N VAL A 178 14.02 -2.22 5.69
CA VAL A 178 14.80 -1.15 5.10
C VAL A 178 15.74 -0.56 6.14
N ARG A 179 16.95 -0.24 5.69
CA ARG A 179 18.01 0.37 6.51
C ARG A 179 18.68 1.50 5.76
N THR A 180 19.34 2.38 6.50
CA THR A 180 20.19 3.39 5.87
C THR A 180 21.42 2.73 5.26
N LEU A 181 21.87 3.23 4.11
CA LEU A 181 23.07 2.74 3.44
C LEU A 181 24.29 2.81 4.38
N ALA A 182 24.41 3.88 5.15
CA ALA A 182 25.47 4.07 6.15
C ALA A 182 25.45 2.98 7.24
N SER A 183 24.25 2.61 7.72
CA SER A 183 24.12 1.53 8.71
C SER A 183 24.49 0.19 8.11
N VAL A 184 23.99 -0.14 6.92
CA VAL A 184 24.30 -1.40 6.24
C VAL A 184 25.80 -1.52 5.98
N ARG A 185 26.43 -0.48 5.43
CA ARG A 185 27.88 -0.41 5.22
C ARG A 185 28.67 -0.67 6.51
N LYS A 186 28.26 -0.03 7.61
CA LYS A 186 28.93 -0.19 8.92
C LYS A 186 28.80 -1.60 9.49
N HIS A 187 27.60 -2.19 9.41
CA HIS A 187 27.32 -3.48 10.08
C HIS A 187 27.68 -4.70 9.24
N LEU A 188 27.58 -4.62 7.91
CA LEU A 188 27.94 -5.71 7.00
C LEU A 188 29.37 -5.59 6.45
N HIS A 189 30.07 -4.48 6.76
CA HIS A 189 31.42 -4.20 6.27
C HIS A 189 31.54 -4.33 4.74
N MET A 190 30.54 -3.81 4.02
CA MET A 190 30.46 -3.90 2.56
C MET A 190 31.49 -3.01 1.88
N THR A 191 32.04 -3.52 0.79
CA THR A 191 32.91 -2.80 -0.15
C THR A 191 32.10 -1.86 -1.05
N GLU A 192 32.74 -0.86 -1.66
CA GLU A 192 32.08 0.04 -2.61
C GLU A 192 31.46 -0.70 -3.80
N ALA A 193 32.12 -1.76 -4.27
CA ALA A 193 31.62 -2.59 -5.37
C ALA A 193 30.32 -3.33 -5.00
N GLU A 194 30.22 -3.85 -3.77
CA GLU A 194 28.99 -4.49 -3.27
C GLU A 194 27.88 -3.45 -3.04
N LEU A 195 28.22 -2.24 -2.56
CA LEU A 195 27.26 -1.15 -2.39
C LEU A 195 26.70 -0.67 -3.74
N GLY A 196 27.53 -0.65 -4.79
CA GLY A 196 27.11 -0.27 -6.15
C GLY A 196 26.09 -1.23 -6.78
N GLN A 197 25.95 -2.45 -6.25
CA GLN A 197 24.95 -3.43 -6.71
C GLN A 197 23.60 -3.27 -6.02
N LEU A 198 23.51 -2.46 -4.96
CA LEU A 198 22.29 -2.31 -4.18
C LEU A 198 21.34 -1.30 -4.82
N LYS A 199 20.09 -1.71 -5.00
CA LYS A 199 19.00 -0.77 -5.26
C LYS A 199 18.84 0.14 -4.05
N SER A 200 18.96 1.45 -4.28
CA SER A 200 18.90 2.46 -3.23
C SER A 200 18.21 3.72 -3.73
N PHE A 201 17.58 4.45 -2.82
CA PHE A 201 17.13 5.81 -3.11
C PHE A 201 17.17 6.71 -1.88
N LYS A 202 17.08 8.02 -2.14
CA LYS A 202 16.98 9.05 -1.10
C LYS A 202 15.52 9.20 -0.66
N THR A 203 15.27 9.04 0.64
CA THR A 203 13.94 9.25 1.24
C THR A 203 13.40 10.64 0.94
N LEU A 204 12.08 10.78 1.02
CA LEU A 204 11.41 12.08 0.94
C LEU A 204 11.16 12.64 2.35
N PRO A 205 11.21 13.96 2.54
CA PRO A 205 10.70 14.56 3.76
C PRO A 205 9.19 14.31 3.92
N GLY A 206 8.70 14.19 5.15
CA GLY A 206 7.30 13.94 5.41
C GLY A 206 7.02 13.37 6.81
N ILE A 207 5.77 12.99 7.04
CA ILE A 207 5.32 12.37 8.29
C ILE A 207 5.02 10.90 8.00
N TYR A 208 5.71 10.00 8.71
CA TYR A 208 5.71 8.57 8.43
C TYR A 208 5.33 7.73 9.65
N SER A 209 5.02 6.46 9.38
CA SER A 209 4.63 5.43 10.35
C SER A 209 3.34 5.74 11.11
N MET A 210 2.84 4.76 11.85
CA MET A 210 1.66 4.92 12.72
C MET A 210 1.90 5.84 13.92
N ASN A 211 3.16 6.21 14.20
CA ASN A 211 3.53 7.10 15.31
C ASN A 211 3.65 8.57 14.87
N GLU A 212 3.26 8.90 13.64
CA GLU A 212 3.33 10.27 13.07
C GLU A 212 4.72 10.90 13.20
N THR A 213 5.78 10.12 12.94
CA THR A 213 7.16 10.60 13.08
C THR A 213 7.51 11.54 11.93
N VAL A 214 7.83 12.78 12.26
CA VAL A 214 8.34 13.78 11.32
C VAL A 214 9.75 13.39 10.87
N HIS A 215 9.97 13.37 9.57
CA HIS A 215 11.26 13.06 8.96
C HIS A 215 11.61 14.14 7.94
N ASN A 216 12.59 14.99 8.26
CA ASN A 216 12.94 16.16 7.43
C ASN A 216 14.15 15.92 6.52
N SER A 217 14.95 14.88 6.79
CA SER A 217 16.20 14.64 6.08
C SER A 217 16.03 13.71 4.87
N ARG A 218 16.85 13.91 3.84
CA ARG A 218 16.94 12.97 2.72
C ARG A 218 18.11 12.03 2.95
N ILE A 219 17.81 10.80 3.38
CA ILE A 219 18.80 9.76 3.67
C ILE A 219 18.72 8.67 2.61
N THR A 220 19.86 8.08 2.25
CA THR A 220 19.89 6.94 1.34
C THR A 220 19.55 5.66 2.10
N ILE A 221 18.56 4.93 1.58
CA ILE A 221 18.07 3.67 2.15
C ILE A 221 18.20 2.53 1.14
N VAL A 222 18.34 1.31 1.67
CA VAL A 222 18.49 0.05 0.93
C VAL A 222 17.69 -1.06 1.59
N SER A 223 17.38 -2.11 0.81
CA SER A 223 16.81 -3.35 1.33
C SER A 223 17.89 -4.11 2.10
N LEU A 224 17.57 -4.52 3.33
CA LEU A 224 18.48 -5.32 4.14
C LEU A 224 18.71 -6.69 3.49
N ASP A 225 17.67 -7.31 2.97
CA ASP A 225 17.75 -8.62 2.33
C ASP A 225 18.65 -8.60 1.09
N GLN A 226 18.50 -7.60 0.23
CA GLN A 226 19.38 -7.43 -0.92
C GLN A 226 20.83 -7.15 -0.50
N ALA A 227 21.04 -6.39 0.57
CA ALA A 227 22.37 -6.12 1.10
C ALA A 227 23.04 -7.38 1.65
N ILE A 228 22.28 -8.25 2.33
CA ILE A 228 22.77 -9.54 2.83
C ILE A 228 23.14 -10.45 1.65
N LEU A 229 22.29 -10.52 0.62
CA LEU A 229 22.54 -11.33 -0.58
C LEU A 229 23.75 -10.85 -1.38
N ALA A 230 23.95 -9.53 -1.48
CA ALA A 230 25.11 -8.95 -2.16
C ALA A 230 26.42 -9.15 -1.40
N CYS A 231 26.38 -9.29 -0.07
CA CYS A 231 27.57 -9.51 0.74
C CYS A 231 28.06 -10.96 0.59
N ARG A 232 29.17 -11.16 -0.13
CA ARG A 232 29.64 -12.49 -0.57
C ARG A 232 30.28 -13.35 0.53
N ARG A 233 30.32 -12.90 1.79
CA ARG A 233 30.99 -13.62 2.88
C ARG A 233 30.08 -14.72 3.44
N LYS A 234 30.44 -15.98 3.19
CA LYS A 234 29.78 -17.18 3.71
C LYS A 234 29.96 -17.30 5.24
N SER A 235 28.95 -16.91 6.00
CA SER A 235 28.31 -17.75 7.03
C SER A 235 27.18 -16.98 7.75
N PRO A 236 25.97 -17.56 7.87
CA PRO A 236 24.86 -16.95 8.58
C PRO A 236 25.00 -17.18 10.09
N THR A 237 25.95 -16.51 10.75
CA THR A 237 26.24 -16.74 12.17
C THR A 237 25.95 -15.49 12.99
N THR A 238 24.99 -15.56 13.92
CA THR A 238 24.70 -14.70 15.10
C THR A 238 24.59 -13.16 14.90
N GLN A 239 25.43 -12.53 14.08
CA GLN A 239 25.39 -11.13 13.66
C GLN A 239 24.13 -10.79 12.84
N GLN A 240 23.63 -11.68 11.97
CA GLN A 240 22.39 -11.45 11.20
C GLN A 240 21.16 -11.30 12.13
N ILE A 241 21.05 -12.18 13.14
CA ILE A 241 20.00 -12.14 14.17
C ILE A 241 20.15 -10.88 15.04
N ARG A 242 21.38 -10.46 15.34
CA ARG A 242 21.67 -9.22 16.08
C ARG A 242 21.35 -7.96 15.28
N ILE A 243 21.61 -7.90 13.97
CA ILE A 243 21.24 -6.76 13.10
C ILE A 243 19.71 -6.64 12.96
N GLY A 244 19.00 -7.78 12.87
CA GLY A 244 17.54 -7.83 12.89
C GLY A 244 16.91 -7.38 14.22
N ARG A 245 17.58 -7.61 15.36
CA ARG A 245 17.09 -7.24 16.71
C ARG A 245 17.53 -5.83 17.17
N ALA A 246 18.77 -5.42 16.90
CA ALA A 246 19.36 -4.20 17.46
C ALA A 246 18.93 -2.90 16.75
N GLY A 247 18.28 -3.01 15.59
CA GLY A 247 18.01 -1.86 14.72
C GLY A 247 16.56 -1.71 14.28
N GLN A 248 15.57 -2.24 15.00
CA GLN A 248 14.13 -2.24 14.65
C GLN A 248 13.48 -0.85 14.56
N ASN A 249 14.11 0.10 13.88
CA ASN A 249 13.46 1.32 13.48
C ASN A 249 12.55 1.02 12.29
N ARG A 250 11.41 0.41 12.60
CA ARG A 250 10.36 -0.02 11.65
C ARG A 250 9.84 1.15 10.80
N LYS A 251 10.13 2.39 11.20
CA LYS A 251 9.83 3.60 10.41
C LYS A 251 10.50 3.59 9.03
N PHE A 252 11.66 2.95 8.87
CA PHE A 252 12.34 2.93 7.57
C PHE A 252 11.58 2.13 6.53
N ASN A 253 10.84 1.09 6.93
CA ASN A 253 10.00 0.33 6.01
C ASN A 253 8.91 1.24 5.43
N PHE A 254 8.33 2.12 6.26
CA PHE A 254 7.34 3.09 5.83
C PHE A 254 7.92 4.17 4.90
N LEU A 255 9.15 4.62 5.15
CA LEU A 255 9.90 5.55 4.29
C LEU A 255 10.15 5.00 2.87
N ALA A 256 10.07 3.68 2.69
CA ALA A 256 10.20 2.99 1.41
C ALA A 256 8.93 2.25 0.97
N SER A 257 7.76 2.72 1.43
CA SER A 257 6.48 2.16 1.05
C SER A 257 5.52 3.24 0.59
N CYS A 258 4.50 2.85 -0.16
CA CYS A 258 3.38 3.72 -0.50
C CYS A 258 2.09 2.89 -0.43
N ALA A 259 0.99 3.53 -0.04
CA ALA A 259 -0.31 2.89 -0.14
C ALA A 259 -0.71 2.74 -1.62
N LEU A 260 -1.23 1.58 -1.96
CA LEU A 260 -1.66 1.26 -3.32
C LEU A 260 -2.97 0.47 -3.21
N PRO A 261 -4.09 0.93 -3.80
CA PRO A 261 -5.31 0.12 -3.83
C PRO A 261 -5.15 -1.09 -4.75
N TYR A 262 -6.09 -2.02 -4.67
CA TYR A 262 -6.24 -3.11 -5.62
C TYR A 262 -7.23 -2.70 -6.70
N TYR A 263 -6.88 -2.89 -7.97
CA TYR A 263 -7.78 -2.73 -9.11
C TYR A 263 -8.13 -4.10 -9.67
N ASP A 264 -9.42 -4.43 -9.69
CA ASP A 264 -9.90 -5.66 -10.32
C ASP A 264 -10.09 -5.45 -11.82
N LYS A 265 -9.33 -6.21 -12.62
CA LYS A 265 -9.38 -6.16 -14.09
C LYS A 265 -10.74 -6.61 -14.64
N LEU A 266 -11.44 -7.51 -13.95
CA LEU A 266 -12.69 -8.11 -14.43
C LEU A 266 -13.88 -7.19 -14.15
N THR A 267 -13.98 -6.69 -12.92
CA THR A 267 -15.12 -5.86 -12.51
C THR A 267 -14.89 -4.36 -12.69
N GLY A 268 -13.63 -3.95 -12.87
CA GLY A 268 -13.23 -2.54 -12.90
C GLY A 268 -13.34 -1.84 -11.55
N ARG A 269 -13.57 -2.58 -10.46
CA ARG A 269 -13.69 -2.04 -9.10
C ARG A 269 -12.31 -1.76 -8.49
N VAL A 270 -12.29 -0.81 -7.56
CA VAL A 270 -11.08 -0.41 -6.81
C VAL A 270 -11.32 -0.66 -5.34
N GLU A 271 -10.44 -1.43 -4.71
CA GLU A 271 -10.49 -1.72 -3.28
C GLU A 271 -9.29 -1.08 -2.57
N HIS A 272 -9.56 -0.19 -1.63
CA HIS A 272 -8.53 0.41 -0.77
C HIS A 272 -8.25 -0.42 0.50
N GLY A 273 -8.99 -1.51 0.69
CA GLY A 273 -8.99 -2.30 1.91
C GLY A 273 -9.82 -1.67 3.02
N ILE A 274 -10.51 -2.52 3.78
CA ILE A 274 -11.39 -2.12 4.88
C ILE A 274 -11.02 -2.86 6.17
N SER A 275 -11.28 -2.23 7.31
CA SER A 275 -11.12 -2.83 8.64
C SER A 275 -12.48 -3.01 9.28
N CYS A 276 -12.57 -3.99 10.19
CA CYS A 276 -13.79 -4.26 10.94
C CYS A 276 -13.98 -3.23 12.06
N ALA A 277 -15.14 -2.59 12.13
CA ALA A 277 -15.50 -1.64 13.19
C ALA A 277 -15.77 -2.34 14.55
N GLY A 278 -16.12 -3.63 14.52
CA GLY A 278 -16.31 -4.46 15.70
C GLY A 278 -15.00 -4.84 16.41
N CYS A 279 -13.90 -5.01 15.67
CA CYS A 279 -12.59 -5.34 16.24
C CYS A 279 -12.07 -4.30 17.25
N PRO A 280 -12.01 -2.98 16.95
CA PRO A 280 -11.62 -1.98 17.94
C PRO A 280 -12.62 -1.88 19.09
N LEU A 281 -13.93 -2.09 18.84
CA LEU A 281 -14.95 -2.11 19.90
C LEU A 281 -14.71 -3.24 20.89
N ALA A 282 -14.33 -4.43 20.41
CA ALA A 282 -13.98 -5.56 21.26
C ALA A 282 -12.80 -5.26 22.20
N ILE A 283 -11.82 -4.50 21.73
CA ILE A 283 -10.69 -4.03 22.56
C ILE A 283 -11.18 -3.04 23.61
N GLN A 284 -12.00 -2.06 23.22
CA GLN A 284 -12.54 -1.05 24.13
C GLN A 284 -13.39 -1.68 25.25
N LYS A 285 -14.14 -2.73 24.93
CA LYS A 285 -14.92 -3.51 25.90
C LYS A 285 -14.09 -4.51 26.71
N GLY A 286 -12.77 -4.57 26.52
CA GLY A 286 -11.88 -5.45 27.26
C GLY A 286 -12.05 -6.94 26.96
N ILE A 287 -12.66 -7.31 25.83
CA ILE A 287 -13.01 -8.71 25.49
C ILE A 287 -11.77 -9.60 25.36
N PHE A 288 -10.65 -9.04 24.90
CA PHE A 288 -9.37 -9.77 24.82
C PHE A 288 -8.67 -9.93 26.18
N GLY A 289 -9.16 -9.27 27.23
CA GLY A 289 -8.49 -9.19 28.53
C GLY A 289 -7.14 -8.46 28.49
N THR A 290 -6.41 -8.49 29.60
CA THR A 290 -5.07 -7.90 29.73
C THR A 290 -3.96 -8.76 29.13
N TRP A 291 -4.19 -10.07 28.98
CA TRP A 291 -3.16 -11.04 28.57
C TRP A 291 -3.01 -11.18 27.06
N ASP A 292 -3.98 -10.72 26.27
CA ASP A 292 -3.91 -10.84 24.81
C ASP A 292 -4.06 -9.52 24.04
N VAL A 293 -3.28 -8.53 24.48
CA VAL A 293 -3.14 -7.23 23.82
C VAL A 293 -2.69 -7.39 22.36
N ARG A 294 -1.84 -8.38 22.08
CA ARG A 294 -1.29 -8.61 20.74
C ARG A 294 -2.38 -9.05 19.77
N LEU A 295 -3.22 -10.02 20.14
CA LEU A 295 -4.29 -10.47 19.24
C LEU A 295 -5.34 -9.40 19.03
N GLY A 296 -5.65 -8.61 20.06
CA GLY A 296 -6.49 -7.41 19.91
C GLY A 296 -5.91 -6.42 18.91
N GLN A 297 -4.63 -6.07 19.04
CA GLN A 297 -3.94 -5.19 18.08
C GLN A 297 -3.97 -5.76 16.66
N GLU A 298 -3.64 -7.04 16.49
CA GLU A 298 -3.67 -7.72 15.18
C GLU A 298 -5.07 -7.71 14.56
N ALA A 299 -6.13 -7.92 15.36
CA ALA A 299 -7.52 -7.85 14.91
C ALA A 299 -7.96 -6.45 14.46
N ARG A 300 -7.56 -5.41 15.21
CA ARG A 300 -7.85 -4.00 14.87
C ARG A 300 -7.08 -3.54 13.64
N ASP A 301 -5.83 -3.96 13.52
CA ASP A 301 -4.90 -3.52 12.49
C ASP A 301 -5.00 -4.36 11.20
N LYS A 302 -5.87 -5.37 11.21
CA LYS A 302 -6.21 -6.17 10.03
C LYS A 302 -6.98 -5.32 9.01
N VAL A 303 -6.52 -5.41 7.77
CA VAL A 303 -7.19 -4.84 6.60
C VAL A 303 -7.58 -6.00 5.69
N TYR A 304 -8.80 -5.96 5.19
CA TYR A 304 -9.42 -6.98 4.37
C TYR A 304 -9.77 -6.41 2.99
N ALA A 305 -9.81 -7.29 1.99
CA ALA A 305 -10.66 -7.08 0.82
C ALA A 305 -12.14 -7.17 1.23
N GLN A 306 -13.07 -6.70 0.39
CA GLN A 306 -14.50 -6.73 0.70
C GLN A 306 -15.00 -8.14 1.06
N GLU A 307 -14.64 -9.15 0.25
CA GLU A 307 -15.02 -10.54 0.49
C GLU A 307 -14.45 -11.08 1.81
N GLY A 308 -13.15 -10.86 2.05
CA GLY A 308 -12.51 -11.30 3.28
C GLY A 308 -13.07 -10.64 4.54
N PHE A 309 -13.57 -9.40 4.44
CA PHE A 309 -14.28 -8.76 5.54
C PHE A 309 -15.64 -9.41 5.79
N LEU A 310 -16.39 -9.75 4.74
CA LEU A 310 -17.68 -10.42 4.86
C LEU A 310 -17.51 -11.80 5.50
N ASP A 311 -16.46 -12.54 5.16
CA ASP A 311 -16.12 -13.81 5.81
C ASP A 311 -15.75 -13.62 7.29
N HIS A 312 -15.03 -12.55 7.61
CA HIS A 312 -14.78 -12.17 9.00
C HIS A 312 -16.06 -11.79 9.75
N PHE A 313 -16.96 -11.03 9.12
CA PHE A 313 -18.21 -10.55 9.70
C PHE A 313 -19.13 -11.71 10.14
N ARG A 314 -19.16 -12.81 9.36
CA ARG A 314 -19.90 -14.04 9.71
C ARG A 314 -19.58 -14.56 11.12
N TRP A 315 -18.40 -14.23 11.64
CA TRP A 315 -17.90 -14.71 12.93
C TRP A 315 -17.59 -13.61 13.95
N CYS A 316 -17.60 -12.33 13.56
CA CYS A 316 -17.27 -11.22 14.47
C CYS A 316 -18.52 -10.76 15.24
N GLU A 317 -18.61 -11.15 16.51
CA GLU A 317 -19.78 -10.85 17.34
C GLU A 317 -19.99 -9.34 17.51
N GLN A 318 -18.92 -8.58 17.75
CA GLN A 318 -19.03 -7.12 17.90
C GLN A 318 -19.46 -6.42 16.60
N ALA A 319 -19.04 -6.92 15.44
CA ALA A 319 -19.51 -6.38 14.15
C ALA A 319 -20.99 -6.68 13.93
N GLN A 320 -21.44 -7.87 14.29
CA GLN A 320 -22.85 -8.28 14.22
C GLN A 320 -23.73 -7.45 15.17
N LEU A 321 -23.24 -7.11 16.37
CA LEU A 321 -23.94 -6.21 17.30
C LEU A 321 -24.08 -4.79 16.73
N LEU A 322 -23.02 -4.26 16.09
CA LEU A 322 -23.10 -2.98 15.38
C LEU A 322 -24.12 -3.05 14.23
N TRP A 323 -24.16 -4.14 13.48
CA TRP A 323 -25.16 -4.36 12.44
C TRP A 323 -26.59 -4.40 12.98
N ARG A 324 -26.86 -5.19 14.03
CA ARG A 324 -28.22 -5.28 14.63
C ARG A 324 -28.69 -3.96 15.24
N SER A 325 -27.80 -3.26 15.94
CA SER A 325 -28.11 -1.96 16.55
C SER A 325 -28.32 -0.84 15.51
N SER A 326 -27.95 -1.07 14.26
CA SER A 326 -28.18 -0.14 13.14
C SER A 326 -29.53 -0.28 12.45
N ASP A 327 -30.40 -1.19 12.92
CA ASP A 327 -31.65 -1.58 12.22
C ASP A 327 -31.34 -2.00 10.76
N GLU A 328 -30.39 -2.94 10.63
CA GLU A 328 -29.93 -3.48 9.34
C GLU A 328 -29.41 -2.40 8.37
N GLY A 329 -28.64 -1.46 8.89
CA GLY A 329 -27.96 -0.42 8.13
C GLY A 329 -28.82 0.79 7.78
N LYS A 330 -30.02 0.91 8.36
CA LYS A 330 -30.87 2.10 8.22
C LYS A 330 -30.39 3.29 9.06
N LYS A 331 -29.66 3.03 10.14
CA LYS A 331 -29.16 4.06 11.07
C LYS A 331 -27.68 3.85 11.36
N GLN A 332 -27.01 4.89 11.83
CA GLN A 332 -25.64 4.75 12.31
C GLN A 332 -25.63 3.99 13.65
N PRO A 333 -24.79 2.95 13.82
CA PRO A 333 -24.71 2.24 15.09
C PRO A 333 -24.22 3.18 16.22
N PRO A 334 -24.86 3.14 17.41
CA PRO A 334 -24.53 4.05 18.51
C PRO A 334 -23.16 3.74 19.15
N GLU A 335 -22.71 2.49 19.09
CA GLU A 335 -21.45 2.04 19.71
C GLU A 335 -20.23 2.11 18.77
N LEU A 336 -20.30 2.85 17.67
CA LEU A 336 -19.15 3.01 16.79
C LEU A 336 -18.00 3.70 17.51
N THR A 337 -16.84 3.06 17.50
CA THR A 337 -15.62 3.64 18.07
C THR A 337 -15.18 4.90 17.32
N TRP A 338 -14.46 5.78 18.00
CA TRP A 338 -13.92 7.00 17.40
C TRP A 338 -13.03 6.69 16.18
N ASP A 339 -12.22 5.62 16.26
CA ASP A 339 -11.37 5.14 15.17
C ASP A 339 -12.21 4.78 13.92
N ALA A 340 -13.33 4.07 14.12
CA ALA A 340 -14.22 3.66 13.04
C ALA A 340 -14.92 4.87 12.38
N LEU A 341 -15.34 5.84 13.19
CA LEU A 341 -16.00 7.06 12.71
C LEU A 341 -15.08 7.98 11.92
N ASN A 342 -13.81 8.12 12.36
CA ASN A 342 -12.88 9.08 11.78
C ASN A 342 -11.92 8.48 10.76
N GLY A 343 -11.93 7.15 10.58
CA GLY A 343 -11.05 6.47 9.64
C GLY A 343 -9.61 6.29 10.17
N GLY A 344 -9.46 6.10 11.48
CA GLY A 344 -8.17 5.93 12.15
C GLY A 344 -7.81 7.03 13.14
N ARG A 345 -6.56 7.02 13.61
CA ARG A 345 -6.10 7.84 14.76
C ARG A 345 -5.30 9.09 14.41
N PHE A 346 -4.93 9.26 13.15
CA PHE A 346 -4.07 10.37 12.75
C PHE A 346 -4.79 11.69 12.98
N ARG A 347 -4.02 12.69 13.40
CA ARG A 347 -4.51 14.07 13.38
C ARG A 347 -4.89 14.42 11.95
N ARG A 348 -5.97 15.20 11.76
CA ARG A 348 -6.32 15.69 10.43
C ARG A 348 -5.11 16.45 9.87
N ARG A 349 -4.54 15.91 8.79
CA ARG A 349 -3.45 16.54 8.04
C ARG A 349 -4.00 17.40 6.89
N GLU A 350 -5.32 17.34 6.66
CA GLU A 350 -6.13 18.13 5.73
C GLU A 350 -7.55 18.35 6.29
#